data_AF-A0A1V9K0F3-F1
#
_entry.id   AF-A0A1V9K0F3-F1
#
_cell.length_a   1.000
_cell.length_b   1.000
_cell.length_c   1.000
_cell.angle_alpha   90.00
_cell.angle_beta   90.00
_cell.angle_gamma   90.00
#
_symmetry.space_group_name_H-M   'P 1'
#
loop_
_entity.id
_entity.type
_entity.pdbx_description
1 polymer ?
#
loop_
_entity_poly.entity_id
_entity_poly.type
_entity_poly.pdbx_seq_one_letter_code
_entity_poly.pdbx_strand_id
1 'polypeptide(L)'
;MEQQDDAQEADAGGEEKPFDRKKFEAALRKKNSEAENLRKRLKEQEPLLAELKKRKEADLSESERLTEQLTAAQEQIAKTRQRLVRSQVQALAGTATDSRAAFADPADAFGELDLDSYIDSDGDIDEAAIEADLQALLERKPHWAKSQPPEGPRRPAPDRTQASGANRTKAPSPEDEFSGWLKSRLPGR
;
A
#
# COMPACT_ATOMS: atom_id res chain seq x y z
N MET A 1 75.23 -13.15 -36.41
CA MET A 1 74.41 -13.93 -37.34
C MET A 1 73.21 -13.07 -37.66
N GLU A 2 73.27 -12.39 -38.81
CA GLU A 2 72.14 -11.70 -39.44
C GLU A 2 71.16 -12.74 -39.98
N GLN A 3 69.86 -12.47 -39.87
CA GLN A 3 68.84 -12.98 -40.80
C GLN A 3 67.87 -11.83 -41.05
N GLN A 4 68.06 -11.22 -42.22
CA GLN A 4 67.06 -10.43 -42.94
C GLN A 4 65.97 -11.39 -43.41
N ASP A 5 64.71 -11.09 -43.10
CA ASP A 5 63.56 -11.67 -43.81
C ASP A 5 63.00 -10.58 -44.71
N ASP A 6 63.42 -10.68 -45.97
CA ASP A 6 63.07 -9.78 -47.05
C ASP A 6 61.57 -9.81 -47.34
N ALA A 7 61.03 -8.61 -47.58
CA ALA A 7 59.71 -8.43 -48.15
C ALA A 7 59.67 -9.11 -49.53
N GLN A 8 58.93 -10.21 -49.59
CA GLN A 8 58.69 -10.94 -50.83
C GLN A 8 57.83 -10.07 -51.75
N GLU A 9 58.52 -9.33 -52.64
CA GLU A 9 57.92 -8.63 -53.77
C GLU A 9 57.04 -9.63 -54.53
N ALA A 10 55.74 -9.29 -54.62
CA ALA A 10 54.80 -10.01 -55.44
C ALA A 10 55.24 -9.87 -56.90
N ASP A 11 55.80 -10.96 -57.41
CA ASP A 11 56.09 -11.27 -58.80
C ASP A 11 55.05 -10.63 -59.74
N ALA A 12 55.47 -9.58 -60.44
CA ALA A 12 54.74 -8.95 -61.52
C ALA A 12 54.82 -9.84 -62.78
N GLY A 13 54.32 -11.08 -62.66
CA GLY A 13 54.25 -12.09 -63.71
C GLY A 13 52.86 -12.20 -64.34
N GLY A 14 52.14 -11.08 -64.49
CA GLY A 14 50.85 -11.05 -65.16
C GLY A 14 50.99 -10.50 -66.58
N GLU A 15 50.71 -11.32 -67.59
CA GLU A 15 50.54 -10.88 -68.98
C GLU A 15 49.79 -9.53 -69.04
N GLU A 16 50.45 -8.46 -69.48
CA GLU A 16 49.81 -7.17 -69.76
C GLU A 16 48.85 -7.34 -70.94
N LYS A 17 47.64 -7.84 -70.65
CA LYS A 17 46.53 -7.78 -71.59
C LYS A 17 46.33 -6.31 -71.97
N PRO A 18 46.33 -5.95 -73.26
CA PRO A 18 46.14 -4.56 -73.67
C PRO A 18 44.82 -4.05 -73.08
N PHE A 19 44.86 -2.87 -72.45
CA PHE A 19 43.69 -2.24 -71.83
C PHE A 19 42.57 -2.12 -72.86
N ASP A 20 41.60 -3.04 -72.76
CA ASP A 20 40.45 -3.09 -73.66
C ASP A 20 39.44 -2.05 -73.19
N ARG A 21 39.67 -0.81 -73.65
CA ARG A 21 38.90 0.39 -73.28
C ARG A 21 37.40 0.17 -73.39
N LYS A 22 36.93 -0.59 -74.39
CA LYS A 22 35.51 -0.90 -74.58
C LYS A 22 34.94 -1.79 -73.48
N LYS A 23 35.70 -2.80 -73.04
CA LYS A 23 35.27 -3.68 -71.93
C LYS A 23 35.25 -2.94 -70.59
N PHE A 24 36.24 -2.06 -70.37
CA PHE A 24 36.28 -1.24 -69.17
C PHE A 24 35.13 -0.22 -69.12
N GLU A 25 34.85 0.48 -70.22
CA GLU A 25 33.72 1.41 -70.33
C GLU A 25 32.37 0.70 -70.11
N ALA A 26 32.21 -0.52 -70.64
CA ALA A 26 31.02 -1.34 -70.41
C ALA A 26 30.87 -1.77 -68.93
N ALA A 27 31.97 -2.18 -68.29
CA ALA A 27 31.98 -2.54 -66.87
C ALA A 27 31.68 -1.32 -65.97
N LEU A 28 32.26 -0.16 -66.28
CA LEU A 28 32.02 1.09 -65.58
C LEU A 28 30.55 1.52 -65.71
N ARG A 29 29.98 1.43 -66.91
CA ARG A 29 28.57 1.74 -67.16
C ARG A 29 27.65 0.81 -66.36
N LYS A 30 27.96 -0.50 -66.33
CA LYS A 30 27.20 -1.48 -65.54
C LYS A 30 27.26 -1.13 -64.05
N LYS A 31 28.45 -0.87 -63.51
CA LYS A 31 28.64 -0.47 -62.10
C LYS A 31 27.94 0.83 -61.75
N ASN A 32 27.98 1.82 -62.63
CA ASN A 32 27.27 3.08 -62.43
C ASN A 32 25.75 2.87 -62.42
N SER A 33 25.21 2.04 -63.31
CA SER A 33 23.78 1.71 -63.32
C SER A 33 23.34 0.90 -62.08
N GLU A 34 24.18 -0.02 -61.59
CA GLU A 34 23.96 -0.75 -60.34
C GLU A 34 23.94 0.22 -59.14
N ALA A 35 24.93 1.14 -59.07
CA ALA A 35 25.02 2.14 -58.02
C ALA A 35 23.83 3.11 -58.03
N GLU A 36 23.38 3.55 -59.21
CA GLU A 36 22.18 4.39 -59.35
C GLU A 36 20.92 3.67 -58.90
N ASN A 37 20.75 2.40 -59.27
CA ASN A 37 19.60 1.60 -58.86
C ASN A 37 19.59 1.35 -57.34
N LEU A 38 20.76 1.09 -56.75
CA LEU A 38 20.90 0.96 -55.29
C LEU A 38 20.57 2.27 -54.58
N ARG A 39 21.06 3.42 -55.08
CA ARG A 39 20.73 4.74 -54.53
C ARG A 39 19.24 5.04 -54.61
N LYS A 40 18.58 4.69 -55.71
CA LYS A 40 17.12 4.85 -55.86
C LYS A 40 16.37 4.00 -54.82
N ARG A 41 16.73 2.72 -54.68
CA ARG A 41 16.12 1.81 -53.69
C ARG A 41 16.34 2.28 -52.25
N LEU A 42 17.54 2.75 -51.92
CA LEU A 42 17.82 3.32 -50.59
C LEU A 42 16.96 4.55 -50.33
N LYS A 43 16.85 5.45 -51.29
CA LYS A 43 15.99 6.65 -51.19
C LYS A 43 14.50 6.31 -51.03
N GLU A 44 14.04 5.21 -51.62
CA GLU A 44 12.68 4.70 -51.45
C GLU A 44 12.46 4.01 -50.10
N GLN A 45 13.48 3.35 -49.54
CA GLN A 45 13.41 2.66 -48.26
C GLN A 45 13.60 3.57 -47.04
N GLU A 46 14.37 4.64 -47.16
CA GLU A 46 14.60 5.64 -46.11
C GLU A 46 13.31 6.18 -45.46
N PRO A 47 12.28 6.64 -46.21
CA PRO A 47 11.05 7.13 -45.59
C PRO A 47 10.28 6.01 -44.87
N LEU A 48 10.25 4.80 -45.43
CA LEU A 48 9.60 3.64 -44.80
C LEU A 48 10.27 3.27 -43.48
N LEU A 49 11.60 3.29 -43.43
CA LEU A 49 12.35 3.06 -42.19
C LEU A 49 12.11 4.18 -41.17
N ALA A 50 12.03 5.44 -41.61
CA ALA A 50 11.73 6.57 -40.75
C ALA A 50 10.30 6.47 -40.16
N GLU A 51 9.31 6.08 -40.96
CA GLU A 51 7.94 5.84 -40.51
C GLU A 51 7.86 4.69 -39.51
N LEU A 52 8.54 3.58 -39.78
CA LEU A 52 8.60 2.43 -38.85
C LEU A 52 9.25 2.82 -37.52
N LYS A 53 10.31 3.63 -37.53
CA LYS A 53 10.91 4.14 -36.29
C LYS A 53 9.93 5.00 -35.50
N LYS A 54 9.26 5.95 -36.15
CA LYS A 54 8.26 6.81 -35.50
C LYS A 54 7.11 6.01 -34.89
N ARG A 55 6.61 4.98 -35.60
CA ARG A 55 5.57 4.09 -35.06
C ARG A 55 6.07 3.33 -33.84
N LYS A 56 7.27 2.72 -33.92
CA LYS A 56 7.87 2.02 -32.78
C LYS A 56 8.11 2.91 -31.57
N GLU A 57 8.55 4.15 -31.79
CA GLU A 57 8.74 5.13 -30.71
C GLU A 57 7.40 5.52 -30.06
N ALA A 58 6.35 5.71 -30.88
CA ALA A 58 5.00 5.96 -30.37
C ALA A 58 4.45 4.75 -29.61
N ASP A 59 4.54 3.55 -30.16
CA ASP A 59 4.09 2.30 -29.53
C ASP A 59 4.85 2.05 -28.21
N LEU A 60 6.16 2.31 -28.17
CA LEU A 60 6.96 2.20 -26.97
C LEU A 60 6.49 3.20 -25.90
N SER A 61 6.28 4.46 -26.28
CA SER A 61 5.75 5.48 -25.36
C SER A 61 4.34 5.15 -24.84
N GLU A 62 3.47 4.62 -25.68
CA GLU A 62 2.14 4.16 -25.26
C GLU A 62 2.23 2.96 -24.32
N SER A 63 3.12 2.00 -24.61
CA SER A 63 3.35 0.84 -23.75
C SER A 63 3.87 1.24 -22.37
N GLU A 64 4.84 2.17 -22.30
CA GLU A 64 5.37 2.71 -21.05
C GLU A 64 4.26 3.37 -20.23
N ARG A 65 3.45 4.22 -20.86
CA ARG A 65 2.30 4.86 -20.21
C ARG A 65 1.28 3.86 -19.69
N LEU A 66 0.95 2.82 -20.47
CA LEU A 66 0.03 1.78 -20.05
C LEU A 66 0.60 0.96 -18.88
N THR A 67 1.89 0.66 -18.90
CA THR A 67 2.55 -0.03 -17.78
C THR A 67 2.52 0.80 -16.50
N GLU A 68 2.79 2.11 -16.58
CA GLU A 68 2.73 3.01 -15.43
C GLU A 68 1.30 3.14 -14.88
N GLN A 69 0.29 3.20 -15.75
CA GLN A 69 -1.11 3.19 -15.31
C GLN A 69 -1.50 1.88 -14.65
N LEU A 70 -1.03 0.75 -15.18
CA LEU A 70 -1.30 -0.57 -14.64
C LEU A 70 -0.65 -0.73 -13.26
N THR A 71 0.62 -0.34 -13.10
CA THR A 71 1.30 -0.41 -11.79
C THR A 71 0.63 0.51 -10.78
N ALA A 72 0.29 1.75 -11.15
CA ALA A 72 -0.43 2.67 -10.27
C ALA A 72 -1.81 2.12 -9.85
N ALA A 73 -2.54 1.51 -10.78
CA ALA A 73 -3.82 0.87 -10.49
C ALA A 73 -3.66 -0.33 -9.55
N GLN A 74 -2.65 -1.18 -9.78
CA GLN A 74 -2.35 -2.33 -8.92
C GLN A 74 -1.98 -1.91 -7.51
N GLU A 75 -1.14 -0.88 -7.34
CA GLU A 75 -0.81 -0.33 -6.03
C GLU A 75 -2.03 0.20 -5.30
N GLN A 76 -2.92 0.89 -6.02
CA GLN A 76 -4.15 1.44 -5.43
C GLN A 76 -5.10 0.32 -4.99
N ILE A 77 -5.23 -0.75 -5.79
CA ILE A 77 -6.01 -1.94 -5.45
C ILE A 77 -5.43 -2.61 -4.21
N ALA A 78 -4.12 -2.83 -4.15
CA ALA A 78 -3.45 -3.42 -2.99
C ALA A 78 -3.67 -2.61 -1.71
N LYS A 79 -3.49 -1.28 -1.77
CA LYS A 79 -3.76 -0.38 -0.64
C LYS A 79 -5.22 -0.42 -0.19
N THR A 80 -6.15 -0.55 -1.13
CA THR A 80 -7.58 -0.62 -0.82
C THR A 80 -7.94 -1.94 -0.16
N ARG A 81 -7.42 -3.06 -0.67
CA ARG A 81 -7.58 -4.39 -0.09
C ARG A 81 -7.07 -4.46 1.36
N GLN A 82 -5.87 -3.94 1.62
CA GLN A 82 -5.31 -3.89 2.97
C GLN A 82 -6.18 -3.06 3.92
N ARG A 83 -6.73 -1.94 3.46
CA ARG A 83 -7.66 -1.13 4.27
C ARG A 83 -8.97 -1.87 4.55
N LEU A 84 -9.49 -2.60 3.58
CA LEU A 84 -10.70 -3.41 3.74
C LEU A 84 -10.50 -4.50 4.78
N VAL A 85 -9.46 -5.34 4.66
CA VAL A 85 -9.17 -6.38 5.66
C VAL A 85 -8.95 -5.78 7.03
N ARG A 86 -8.16 -4.71 7.13
CA ARG A 86 -7.96 -4.01 8.41
C ARG A 86 -9.28 -3.57 9.03
N SER A 87 -10.17 -2.98 8.23
CA SER A 87 -11.49 -2.55 8.72
C SER A 87 -12.38 -3.72 9.13
N GLN A 88 -12.30 -4.85 8.41
CA GLN A 88 -13.04 -6.07 8.72
C GLN A 88 -12.54 -6.70 10.02
N VAL A 89 -11.23 -6.86 10.18
CA VAL A 89 -10.61 -7.35 11.42
C VAL A 89 -10.99 -6.44 12.60
N GLN A 90 -10.94 -5.12 12.40
CA GLN A 90 -11.33 -4.17 13.43
C GLN A 90 -12.82 -4.29 13.81
N ALA A 91 -13.70 -4.47 12.82
CA ALA A 91 -15.13 -4.66 13.05
C ALA A 91 -15.39 -5.97 13.82
N LEU A 92 -14.82 -7.08 13.36
CA LEU A 92 -14.95 -8.38 14.02
C LEU A 92 -14.39 -8.33 15.45
N ALA A 93 -13.17 -7.83 15.64
CA ALA A 93 -12.55 -7.69 16.95
C ALA A 93 -13.39 -6.86 17.94
N GLY A 94 -14.07 -5.81 17.46
CA GLY A 94 -14.94 -4.97 18.28
C GLY A 94 -16.28 -5.61 18.67
N THR A 95 -16.68 -6.68 17.99
CA THR A 95 -17.89 -7.44 18.31
C THR A 95 -17.57 -8.64 19.21
N ALA A 96 -18.47 -8.92 20.15
CA ALA A 96 -18.44 -10.15 20.95
C ALA A 96 -19.32 -11.19 20.25
N THR A 97 -18.83 -12.43 20.20
CA THR A 97 -19.54 -13.61 19.68
C THR A 97 -19.72 -14.63 20.80
N ASP A 98 -20.49 -15.69 20.56
CA ASP A 98 -20.70 -16.77 21.53
C ASP A 98 -19.38 -17.45 21.94
N SER A 99 -18.40 -17.48 21.04
CA SER A 99 -17.08 -18.10 21.26
C SER A 99 -16.01 -17.14 21.76
N ARG A 100 -16.21 -15.81 21.63
CA ARG A 100 -15.13 -14.83 21.81
C ARG A 100 -15.65 -13.51 22.37
N ALA A 101 -14.99 -13.01 23.43
CA ALA A 101 -15.23 -11.67 23.93
C ALA A 101 -14.76 -10.58 22.94
N ALA A 102 -15.39 -9.40 22.96
CA ALA A 102 -14.89 -8.24 22.23
C ALA A 102 -13.50 -7.83 22.75
N PHE A 103 -12.64 -7.32 21.87
CA PHE A 103 -11.36 -6.74 22.26
C PHE A 103 -11.59 -5.41 23.00
N ALA A 104 -10.74 -5.12 23.97
CA ALA A 104 -10.71 -3.85 24.68
C ALA A 104 -10.30 -2.71 23.74
N ASP A 105 -9.24 -2.95 22.94
CA ASP A 105 -8.87 -2.14 21.80
C ASP A 105 -8.83 -3.02 20.53
N PRO A 106 -9.78 -2.84 19.59
CA PRO A 106 -9.76 -3.55 18.31
C PRO A 106 -8.50 -3.31 17.48
N ALA A 107 -7.74 -2.25 17.76
CA ALA A 107 -6.51 -1.94 17.04
C ALA A 107 -5.33 -2.88 17.35
N ASP A 108 -5.33 -3.47 18.55
CA ASP A 108 -4.29 -4.42 18.96
C ASP A 108 -4.34 -5.71 18.13
N ALA A 109 -5.53 -6.07 17.64
CA ALA A 109 -5.73 -7.29 16.86
C ALA A 109 -5.03 -7.25 15.50
N PHE A 110 -5.24 -6.20 14.70
CA PHE A 110 -4.63 -6.14 13.35
C PHE A 110 -3.11 -5.91 13.37
N GLY A 111 -2.53 -5.52 14.51
CA GLY A 111 -1.08 -5.37 14.66
C GLY A 111 -0.34 -6.70 14.83
N GLU A 112 -1.04 -7.76 15.26
CA GLU A 112 -0.47 -9.09 15.46
C GLU A 112 -0.82 -10.07 14.33
N LEU A 113 -1.96 -9.87 13.67
CA LEU A 113 -2.43 -10.74 12.60
C LEU A 113 -1.80 -10.41 11.25
N ASP A 114 -1.59 -11.43 10.42
CA ASP A 114 -1.12 -11.26 9.04
C ASP A 114 -2.30 -10.96 8.11
N LEU A 115 -2.55 -9.67 7.85
CA LEU A 115 -3.73 -9.21 7.11
C LEU A 115 -3.78 -9.72 5.68
N ASP A 116 -2.63 -9.91 5.02
CA ASP A 116 -2.61 -10.34 3.63
C ASP A 116 -2.98 -11.84 3.48
N SER A 117 -2.87 -12.61 4.56
CA SER A 117 -3.22 -14.04 4.58
C SER A 117 -4.72 -14.32 4.50
N TYR A 118 -5.55 -13.32 4.83
CA TYR A 118 -7.02 -13.45 4.84
C TYR A 118 -7.68 -13.10 3.51
N ILE A 119 -6.90 -12.74 2.48
CA ILE A 119 -7.41 -12.42 1.15
C ILE A 119 -7.13 -13.61 0.24
N ASP A 120 -8.16 -14.19 -0.34
CA ASP A 120 -8.00 -15.29 -1.29
C ASP A 120 -7.58 -14.82 -2.69
N SER A 121 -7.45 -15.77 -3.63
CA SER A 121 -7.09 -15.47 -5.02
C SER A 121 -8.13 -14.64 -5.76
N ASP A 122 -9.39 -14.72 -5.35
CA ASP A 122 -10.51 -14.00 -5.96
C ASP A 122 -10.62 -12.57 -5.38
N GLY A 123 -9.98 -12.32 -4.24
CA GLY A 123 -9.96 -11.05 -3.54
C GLY A 123 -11.02 -10.95 -2.45
N ASP A 124 -11.66 -12.06 -2.11
CA ASP A 124 -12.63 -12.16 -1.01
C ASP A 124 -11.89 -12.34 0.32
N ILE A 125 -12.53 -11.88 1.40
CA ILE A 125 -11.98 -11.90 2.75
C ILE A 125 -12.50 -13.14 3.48
N ASP A 126 -11.60 -13.99 3.95
CA ASP A 126 -11.95 -15.16 4.77
C ASP A 126 -12.27 -14.72 6.22
N GLU A 127 -13.53 -14.34 6.43
CA GLU A 127 -14.03 -13.94 7.75
C GLU A 127 -13.91 -15.06 8.80
N ALA A 128 -14.07 -16.32 8.38
CA ALA A 128 -14.01 -17.46 9.29
C ALA A 128 -12.58 -17.68 9.82
N ALA A 129 -11.57 -17.54 8.95
CA ALA A 129 -10.17 -17.57 9.37
C ALA A 129 -9.84 -16.42 10.32
N ILE A 130 -10.33 -15.20 10.04
CA ILE A 130 -10.14 -14.04 10.93
C ILE A 130 -10.74 -14.32 12.31
N GLU A 131 -11.96 -14.85 12.38
CA GLU A 131 -12.61 -15.15 13.66
C GLU A 131 -11.84 -16.19 14.48
N ALA A 132 -11.38 -17.25 13.83
CA ALA A 132 -10.59 -18.30 14.48
C ALA A 132 -9.28 -17.75 15.06
N ASP A 133 -8.57 -16.93 14.29
CA ASP A 133 -7.31 -16.32 14.74
C ASP A 133 -7.53 -15.27 15.82
N LEU A 134 -8.61 -14.48 15.74
CA LEU A 134 -9.00 -13.55 16.81
C LEU A 134 -9.31 -14.29 18.12
N GLN A 135 -9.95 -15.46 18.05
CA GLN A 135 -10.21 -16.29 19.23
C GLN A 135 -8.89 -16.81 19.82
N ALA A 136 -8.03 -17.42 18.99
CA ALA A 136 -6.72 -17.90 19.40
C ALA A 136 -5.84 -16.79 19.99
N LEU A 137 -5.97 -15.56 19.48
CA LEU A 137 -5.25 -14.40 19.97
C LEU A 137 -5.71 -14.00 21.39
N LEU A 138 -7.01 -14.02 21.68
CA LEU A 138 -7.51 -13.76 23.03
C LEU A 138 -7.18 -14.88 24.02
N GLU A 139 -7.14 -16.13 23.56
CA GLU A 139 -6.66 -17.25 24.39
C GLU A 139 -5.19 -17.06 24.79
N ARG A 140 -4.36 -16.57 23.86
CA ARG A 140 -2.95 -16.24 24.12
C ARG A 140 -2.80 -14.96 24.96
N LYS A 141 -3.66 -13.96 24.74
CA LYS A 141 -3.60 -12.62 25.34
C LYS A 141 -4.94 -12.26 25.98
N PRO A 142 -5.30 -12.88 27.12
CA PRO A 142 -6.62 -12.70 27.74
C PRO A 142 -6.87 -11.27 28.27
N HIS A 143 -5.80 -10.52 28.54
CA HIS A 143 -5.89 -9.12 28.99
C HIS A 143 -6.34 -8.16 27.88
N TRP A 144 -6.33 -8.59 26.61
CA TRP A 144 -6.87 -7.83 25.48
C TRP A 144 -8.38 -7.96 25.38
N ALA A 145 -9.00 -8.92 26.08
CA ALA A 145 -10.44 -9.00 26.14
C ALA A 145 -11.01 -7.81 26.93
N LYS A 146 -12.08 -7.23 26.41
CA LYS A 146 -12.84 -6.19 27.10
C LYS A 146 -13.38 -6.77 28.40
N SER A 147 -13.03 -6.17 29.52
CA SER A 147 -13.63 -6.54 30.80
C SER A 147 -15.13 -6.28 30.73
N GLN A 148 -15.91 -7.34 30.94
CA GLN A 148 -17.36 -7.21 31.10
C GLN A 148 -17.61 -6.18 32.21
N PRO A 149 -18.38 -5.10 31.96
CA PRO A 149 -18.82 -4.23 33.04
C PRO A 149 -19.50 -5.13 34.08
N PRO A 150 -19.29 -4.93 35.38
CA PRO A 150 -20.04 -5.68 36.38
C PRO A 150 -21.53 -5.48 36.08
N GLU A 151 -22.20 -6.56 35.68
CA GLU A 151 -23.63 -6.57 35.42
C GLU A 151 -24.34 -6.19 36.71
N GLY A 152 -24.79 -4.94 36.76
CA GLY A 152 -25.51 -4.44 37.91
C GLY A 152 -25.86 -2.97 37.70
N PRO A 153 -27.05 -2.54 38.15
CA PRO A 153 -27.40 -1.14 38.14
C PRO A 153 -26.30 -0.37 38.88
N ARG A 154 -25.67 0.59 38.20
CA ARG A 154 -24.72 1.51 38.83
C ARG A 154 -25.45 2.12 40.01
N ARG A 155 -25.00 1.78 41.22
CA ARG A 155 -25.59 2.36 42.42
C ARG A 155 -25.50 3.88 42.26
N PRO A 156 -26.62 4.62 42.37
CA PRO A 156 -26.55 6.07 42.29
C PRO A 156 -25.53 6.54 43.33
N ALA A 157 -24.63 7.43 42.90
CA ALA A 157 -23.64 7.98 43.81
C ALA A 157 -24.38 8.56 45.03
N PRO A 158 -23.98 8.21 46.27
CA PRO A 158 -24.65 8.69 47.45
C PRO A 158 -24.62 10.22 47.47
N ASP A 159 -25.79 10.83 47.38
CA ASP A 159 -25.95 12.28 47.43
C ASP A 159 -25.54 12.78 48.83
N ARG A 160 -24.41 13.47 48.88
CA ARG A 160 -23.85 14.00 50.13
C ARG A 160 -24.73 15.08 50.75
N THR A 161 -25.71 15.63 50.02
CA THR A 161 -26.65 16.62 50.52
C THR A 161 -27.83 15.99 51.28
N GLN A 162 -28.09 14.69 51.09
CA GLN A 162 -29.20 13.96 51.73
C GLN A 162 -28.82 13.39 53.12
N ALA A 163 -27.53 13.17 53.40
CA ALA A 163 -27.07 12.55 54.64
C ALA A 163 -26.89 13.53 55.82
N SER A 164 -26.94 14.84 55.58
CA SER A 164 -26.65 15.88 56.60
C SER A 164 -27.76 16.07 57.65
N GLY A 165 -28.95 15.50 57.44
CA GLY A 165 -30.12 15.73 58.29
C GLY A 165 -30.51 14.59 59.23
N ALA A 166 -30.10 13.35 58.94
CA ALA A 166 -30.67 12.16 59.58
C ALA A 166 -30.17 11.87 60.99
N ASN A 167 -29.13 12.57 61.47
CA ASN A 167 -28.55 12.38 62.81
C ASN A 167 -28.97 13.45 63.83
N ARG A 168 -30.02 14.25 63.57
CA ARG A 168 -30.61 15.09 64.63
C ARG A 168 -31.50 14.23 65.52
N THR A 169 -30.90 13.63 66.54
CA THR A 169 -31.63 13.04 67.65
C THR A 169 -32.39 14.15 68.38
N LYS A 170 -33.70 14.24 68.11
CA LYS A 170 -34.71 15.12 68.74
C LYS A 170 -34.81 16.53 68.11
N ALA A 171 -36.00 16.87 67.63
CA ALA A 171 -36.38 18.27 67.39
C ALA A 171 -36.41 19.00 68.74
N PRO A 172 -35.95 20.26 68.82
CA PRO A 172 -36.00 21.02 70.06
C PRO A 172 -37.45 21.10 70.53
N SER A 173 -37.68 20.89 71.82
CA SER A 173 -39.01 21.08 72.38
C SER A 173 -39.32 22.59 72.41
N PRO A 174 -40.60 23.00 72.36
CA PRO A 174 -40.96 24.41 72.50
C PRO A 174 -40.38 25.08 73.76
N GLU A 175 -40.15 24.29 74.82
CA GLU A 175 -39.52 24.73 76.06
C GLU A 175 -38.01 25.03 75.90
N ASP A 176 -37.31 24.27 75.06
CA ASP A 176 -35.90 24.50 74.73
C ASP A 176 -35.73 25.79 73.91
N GLU A 177 -36.65 26.03 72.97
CA GLU A 177 -36.67 27.25 72.15
C GLU A 177 -36.97 28.49 73.01
N PHE A 178 -37.98 28.39 73.89
CA PHE A 178 -38.32 29.47 74.81
C PHE A 178 -37.19 29.76 75.80
N SER A 179 -36.53 28.72 76.33
CA SER A 179 -35.38 28.88 77.23
C SER A 179 -34.18 29.53 76.53
N GLY A 180 -33.89 29.16 75.27
CA GLY A 180 -32.86 29.80 74.46
C GLY A 180 -33.16 31.28 74.20
N TRP A 181 -34.42 31.60 73.89
CA TRP A 181 -34.87 32.97 73.71
C TRP A 181 -34.77 33.81 75.00
N LEU A 182 -35.19 33.26 76.14
CA LEU A 182 -35.12 33.94 77.44
C LEU A 182 -33.68 34.26 77.84
N LYS A 183 -32.76 33.30 77.66
CA LYS A 183 -31.32 33.49 77.90
C LYS A 183 -30.70 34.54 76.99
N SER A 184 -31.20 34.68 75.75
CA SER A 184 -30.71 35.70 74.82
C SER A 184 -31.15 37.13 75.19
N ARG A 185 -32.25 37.28 75.93
CA ARG A 185 -32.82 38.59 76.31
C ARG A 185 -32.46 39.08 77.69
N LEU A 186 -31.94 38.23 78.56
CA LEU A 186 -31.47 38.62 79.89
C LEU A 186 -29.94 38.70 79.88
N PRO A 187 -29.32 39.88 79.73
CA PRO A 187 -27.91 40.05 80.05
C PRO A 187 -27.76 39.78 81.55
N GLY A 188 -27.01 38.73 81.88
CA GLY A 188 -26.73 38.38 83.28
C GLY A 188 -26.16 39.58 84.04
N ARG A 189 -26.71 39.82 85.23
CA ARG A 189 -26.00 40.54 86.29
C ARG A 189 -25.22 39.54 87.12
#